data_AF-A0A6B9FZM5-F1
#
_entry.id   AF-A0A6B9FZM5-F1
#
_cell.length_a   1.000
_cell.length_b   1.000
_cell.length_c   1.000
_cell.angle_alpha   90.00
_cell.angle_beta   90.00
_cell.angle_gamma   90.00
#
_symmetry.space_group_name_H-M   'P 1'
#
loop_
_entity.id
_entity.type
_entity.pdbx_description
1 polymer ?
#
loop_
_entity_poly.entity_id
_entity_poly.type
_entity_poly.pdbx_seq_one_letter_code
_entity_poly.pdbx_strand_id
1 'polypeptide(L)'
;MPSPSLVHAARRAPDALDHVIRMVRVMQERATGPEEACTVVHLFQAGFTEVQVHAYRDPARAMMQGLPTGLRHNPPGRLAAKLALRRVPEIRAAIAERQVADRPAWTTPVIRESEPTEAAS
;
A
#
# COMPACT_ATOMS: atom_id res chain seq x y z
N MET A 1 14.24 -20.41 17.79
CA MET A 1 12.90 -20.00 17.31
C MET A 1 12.77 -18.49 17.49
N PRO A 2 12.65 -17.70 16.41
CA PRO A 2 12.61 -16.25 16.45
C PRO A 2 11.32 -15.75 17.09
N SER A 3 11.35 -14.53 17.65
CA SER A 3 10.16 -13.96 18.28
C SER A 3 9.02 -13.75 17.25
N PRO A 4 7.75 -13.95 17.64
CA PRO A 4 6.62 -13.77 16.73
C PRO A 4 6.55 -12.37 16.10
N SER A 5 6.97 -11.33 16.84
CA SER A 5 7.01 -9.95 16.35
C SER A 5 8.01 -9.78 15.21
N LEU A 6 9.18 -10.42 15.27
CA LEU A 6 10.18 -10.37 14.21
C LEU A 6 9.73 -11.12 12.95
N VAL A 7 9.11 -12.29 13.12
CA VAL A 7 8.53 -13.05 12.00
C VAL A 7 7.43 -12.24 11.31
N HIS A 8 6.58 -11.57 12.09
CA HIS A 8 5.52 -10.70 11.56
C HIS A 8 6.07 -9.48 10.83
N ALA A 9 7.13 -8.86 11.35
CA ALA A 9 7.83 -7.76 10.70
C ALA A 9 8.42 -8.19 9.34
N ALA A 10 9.12 -9.33 9.31
CA ALA A 10 9.68 -9.90 8.08
C ALA A 10 8.59 -10.14 7.02
N ARG A 11 7.45 -10.72 7.39
CA ARG A 11 6.31 -10.94 6.48
C ARG A 11 5.70 -9.66 5.89
N ARG A 12 5.93 -8.51 6.53
CA ARG A 12 5.43 -7.19 6.09
C ARG A 12 6.50 -6.33 5.42
N ALA A 13 7.73 -6.83 5.33
CA ALA A 13 8.80 -6.13 4.65
C ALA A 13 8.44 -5.92 3.16
N PRO A 14 8.80 -4.77 2.57
CA PRO A 14 8.44 -4.45 1.19
C PRO A 14 9.05 -5.43 0.18
N ASP A 15 10.21 -5.99 0.50
CA ASP A 15 10.99 -6.96 -0.27
C ASP A 15 10.66 -8.42 0.08
N ALA A 16 9.68 -8.68 0.94
CA ALA A 16 9.35 -10.03 1.42
C ALA A 16 9.05 -11.00 0.26
N LEU A 17 8.37 -10.53 -0.79
CA LEU A 17 8.06 -11.36 -1.95
C LEU A 17 9.32 -11.74 -2.74
N ASP A 18 10.27 -10.82 -2.90
CA ASP A 18 11.53 -11.08 -3.60
C ASP A 18 12.36 -12.13 -2.85
N HIS A 19 12.40 -12.05 -1.52
CA HIS A 19 13.04 -13.06 -0.68
C HIS A 19 12.35 -14.43 -0.80
N VAL A 20 11.03 -14.47 -0.92
CA VAL A 20 10.27 -15.72 -1.10
C VAL A 20 10.55 -16.33 -2.46
N ILE A 21 10.57 -15.53 -3.53
CA ILE A 21 10.95 -15.99 -4.88
C ILE A 21 12.39 -16.53 -4.87
N ARG A 22 13.31 -15.84 -4.20
CA ARG A 22 14.68 -16.32 -4.03
C ARG A 22 14.73 -17.64 -3.26
N MET A 23 13.92 -17.79 -2.20
CA MET A 23 13.85 -19.02 -1.43
C MET A 23 13.28 -20.18 -2.24
N VAL A 24 12.27 -19.93 -3.08
CA VAL A 24 11.73 -20.92 -4.03
C VAL A 24 12.82 -21.45 -4.96
N ARG A 25 13.64 -20.56 -5.55
CA ARG A 25 14.75 -20.96 -6.42
C ARG A 25 15.73 -21.88 -5.71
N VAL A 26 16.17 -21.50 -4.50
CA VAL A 26 17.08 -22.32 -3.68
C VAL A 26 16.44 -23.69 -3.36
N MET A 27 15.16 -23.71 -3.00
CA MET A 27 14.45 -24.96 -2.70
C MET A 27 14.34 -25.86 -3.94
N GLN A 28 14.09 -25.29 -5.12
CA GLN A 28 14.04 -26.03 -6.38
C GLN A 28 15.41 -26.59 -6.77
N GLU A 29 16.45 -25.75 -6.76
CA GLU A 29 17.84 -26.16 -7.07
C GLU A 29 18.31 -27.32 -6.20
N ARG A 30 17.98 -27.27 -4.90
CA ARG A 30 18.38 -28.33 -3.94
C ARG A 30 17.50 -29.57 -4.02
N ALA A 31 16.22 -29.44 -4.37
CA ALA A 31 15.35 -30.60 -4.59
C ALA A 31 15.77 -31.43 -5.81
N THR A 32 16.38 -30.80 -6.82
CA THR A 32 16.95 -31.50 -7.99
C THR A 32 18.41 -31.91 -7.82
N GLY A 33 19.02 -31.58 -6.67
CA GLY A 33 20.41 -31.86 -6.37
C GLY A 33 20.63 -33.26 -5.79
N PRO A 34 21.90 -33.63 -5.48
CA PRO A 34 22.25 -34.96 -5.00
C PRO A 34 21.62 -35.33 -3.64
N GLU A 35 21.18 -34.34 -2.87
CA GLU A 35 20.50 -34.57 -1.59
C GLU A 35 18.98 -34.79 -1.75
N GLU A 36 18.42 -34.56 -2.95
CA GLU A 36 16.99 -34.69 -3.30
C GLU A 36 16.00 -33.95 -2.35
N ALA A 37 16.51 -33.12 -1.45
CA ALA A 37 15.72 -32.40 -0.45
C ALA A 37 16.38 -31.07 -0.03
N CYS A 38 15.56 -30.03 0.13
CA CYS A 38 16.00 -28.78 0.74
C CYS A 38 15.84 -28.81 2.27
N THR A 39 16.96 -28.84 2.99
CA THR A 39 17.01 -28.71 4.45
C THR A 39 17.09 -27.23 4.88
N VAL A 40 16.91 -26.99 6.18
CA VAL A 40 17.10 -25.64 6.77
C VAL A 40 18.55 -25.19 6.65
N VAL A 41 19.52 -26.12 6.71
CA VAL A 41 20.95 -25.84 6.57
C VAL A 41 21.25 -25.21 5.20
N HIS A 42 20.62 -25.71 4.13
CA HIS A 42 20.77 -25.12 2.80
C HIS A 42 20.26 -23.69 2.71
N LEU A 43 19.17 -23.38 3.42
CA LEU A 43 18.64 -22.01 3.47
C LEU A 43 19.61 -21.08 4.22
N PHE A 44 20.23 -21.55 5.30
CA PHE A 44 21.26 -20.79 5.99
C PHE A 44 22.52 -20.59 5.14
N GLN A 45 22.96 -21.61 4.41
CA GLN A 45 24.08 -21.50 3.46
C GLN A 45 23.77 -20.52 2.31
N ALA A 46 22.50 -20.43 1.89
CA ALA A 46 22.06 -19.44 0.92
C ALA A 46 21.96 -18.00 1.50
N GLY A 47 22.26 -17.82 2.78
CA GLY A 47 22.28 -16.52 3.46
C GLY A 47 20.92 -16.08 4.00
N PHE A 48 19.94 -16.98 4.12
CA PHE A 48 18.72 -16.66 4.85
C PHE A 48 18.98 -16.66 6.36
N THR A 49 18.44 -15.66 7.05
CA THR A 49 18.45 -15.64 8.51
C THR A 49 17.38 -16.58 9.09
N GLU A 50 17.53 -16.98 10.36
CA GLU A 50 16.52 -17.80 11.05
C GLU A 50 15.11 -17.18 10.96
N VAL A 51 15.00 -15.85 11.16
CA VAL A 51 13.74 -15.11 11.04
C VAL A 51 13.13 -15.28 9.64
N GLN A 52 13.92 -15.15 8.59
CA GLN A 52 13.45 -15.27 7.21
C GLN A 52 13.04 -16.70 6.88
N VAL A 53 13.77 -17.71 7.35
CA VAL A 53 13.38 -19.13 7.16
C VAL A 53 12.00 -19.38 7.78
N HIS A 54 11.76 -18.94 9.00
CA HIS A 54 10.45 -19.10 9.64
C HIS A 54 9.35 -18.23 9.00
N ALA A 55 9.70 -17.06 8.47
CA ALA A 55 8.73 -16.17 7.83
C ALA A 55 8.30 -16.66 6.44
N TYR A 56 9.23 -17.20 5.65
CA TYR A 56 9.09 -17.36 4.20
C TYR A 56 9.03 -18.81 3.71
N ARG A 57 9.44 -19.80 4.52
CA ARG A 57 9.44 -21.22 4.10
C ARG A 57 8.07 -21.73 3.67
N ASP A 58 7.03 -21.47 4.46
CA ASP A 58 5.67 -21.93 4.13
C ASP A 58 5.10 -21.18 2.91
N PRO A 59 5.24 -19.84 2.79
CA PRO A 59 4.95 -19.14 1.54
C PRO A 59 5.70 -19.68 0.32
N ALA A 60 6.98 -20.02 0.45
CA ALA A 60 7.77 -20.57 -0.65
C ALA A 60 7.25 -21.95 -1.07
N ARG A 61 6.91 -22.82 -0.11
CA ARG A 61 6.27 -24.12 -0.38
C ARG A 61 4.92 -23.96 -1.09
N ALA A 62 4.08 -23.04 -0.61
CA ALA A 62 2.81 -22.73 -1.25
C ALA A 62 3.02 -22.28 -2.71
N MET A 63 3.98 -21.38 -2.94
CA MET A 63 4.31 -20.89 -4.28
C MET A 63 4.81 -22.02 -5.21
N MET A 64 5.67 -22.92 -4.73
CA MET A 64 6.11 -24.10 -5.48
C MET A 64 4.95 -25.01 -5.89
N GLN A 65 3.90 -25.08 -5.07
CA GLN A 65 2.69 -25.87 -5.31
C GLN A 65 1.62 -25.12 -6.11
N GLY A 66 1.87 -23.88 -6.54
CA GLY A 66 0.87 -23.03 -7.20
C GLY A 66 -0.27 -22.56 -6.29
N LEU A 67 -0.10 -22.67 -4.96
CA LEU A 67 -1.06 -22.22 -3.97
C LEU A 67 -0.87 -20.72 -3.65
N PRO A 68 -1.95 -20.01 -3.26
CA PRO A 68 -1.84 -18.63 -2.84
C PRO A 68 -0.93 -18.49 -1.62
N THR A 69 -0.02 -17.51 -1.65
CA THR A 69 0.85 -17.23 -0.50
C THR A 69 0.13 -16.35 0.51
N GLY A 70 0.27 -16.65 1.82
CA GLY A 70 -0.28 -15.83 2.90
C GLY A 70 0.39 -14.45 3.06
N LEU A 71 1.31 -14.09 2.17
CA LEU A 71 1.97 -12.79 2.15
C LEU A 71 1.04 -11.76 1.53
N ARG A 72 0.86 -10.63 2.22
CA ARG A 72 0.15 -9.49 1.63
C ARG A 72 1.01 -8.88 0.52
N HIS A 73 0.74 -9.28 -0.72
CA HIS A 73 1.25 -8.57 -1.88
C HIS A 73 0.57 -7.20 -1.98
N ASN A 74 1.31 -6.13 -1.72
CA ASN A 74 0.89 -4.78 -2.07
C ASN A 74 1.57 -4.43 -3.41
N PRO A 75 0.86 -4.48 -4.54
CA PRO A 75 1.45 -4.06 -5.81
C PRO A 75 1.92 -2.59 -5.69
N PRO A 76 3.00 -2.19 -6.39
CA PRO A 76 3.61 -0.86 -6.25
C PRO A 76 2.60 0.28 -6.48
N GLY A 77 1.66 0.12 -7.41
CA GLY A 77 0.58 1.08 -7.64
C GLY A 77 -0.36 1.28 -6.44
N ARG A 78 -0.55 0.26 -5.60
CA ARG A 78 -1.39 0.36 -4.39
C ARG A 78 -0.68 1.11 -3.26
N LEU A 79 0.65 1.01 -3.17
CA LEU A 79 1.43 1.79 -2.20
C LEU A 79 1.45 3.27 -2.60
N ALA A 80 1.71 3.57 -3.87
CA ALA A 80 1.64 4.91 -4.43
C ALA A 80 0.24 5.53 -4.23
N ALA A 81 -0.82 4.77 -4.54
CA ALA A 81 -2.20 5.21 -4.31
C ALA A 81 -2.49 5.46 -2.82
N LYS A 82 -2.01 4.60 -1.92
CA LYS A 82 -2.21 4.78 -0.47
C LYS A 82 -1.48 6.02 0.06
N LEU A 83 -0.29 6.31 -0.44
CA LEU A 83 0.46 7.52 -0.09
C LEU A 83 -0.21 8.78 -0.68
N ALA A 84 -0.70 8.71 -1.92
CA ALA A 84 -1.46 9.79 -2.54
C ALA A 84 -2.76 10.09 -1.77
N LEU A 85 -3.49 9.04 -1.35
CA LEU A 85 -4.71 9.17 -0.55
C LEU A 85 -4.50 9.86 0.80
N ARG A 86 -3.29 9.77 1.39
CA ARG A 86 -2.98 10.52 2.63
C ARG A 86 -2.93 12.04 2.42
N ARG A 87 -2.64 12.52 1.20
CA ARG A 87 -2.62 13.95 0.85
C ARG A 87 -3.97 14.49 0.37
N VAL A 88 -4.96 13.61 0.15
CA VAL A 88 -6.30 14.01 -0.32
C VAL A 88 -7.01 15.00 0.61
N PRO A 89 -6.91 14.94 1.95
CA PRO A 89 -7.52 15.94 2.82
C PRO A 89 -6.96 17.35 2.59
N GLU A 90 -5.63 17.46 2.46
CA GLU A 90 -4.92 18.72 2.21
C GLU A 90 -5.29 19.31 0.83
N ILE A 91 -5.34 18.45 -0.20
CA ILE A 91 -5.74 18.85 -1.56
C ILE A 91 -7.21 19.33 -1.57
N ARG A 92 -8.11 18.64 -0.86
CA ARG A 92 -9.52 19.05 -0.75
C ARG A 92 -9.67 20.39 -0.04
N ALA A 93 -8.91 20.63 1.02
CA ALA A 93 -8.90 21.91 1.74
C ALA A 93 -8.44 23.06 0.82
N ALA A 94 -7.34 22.86 0.09
CA ALA A 94 -6.81 23.88 -0.84
C ALA A 94 -7.79 24.20 -1.99
N ILE A 95 -8.49 23.20 -2.52
CA ILE A 95 -9.52 23.41 -3.56
C ILE A 95 -10.72 24.19 -2.98
N ALA A 96 -11.16 23.85 -1.76
CA ALA A 96 -12.27 24.55 -1.12
C ALA A 96 -11.94 26.02 -0.84
N GLU A 97 -10.75 26.32 -0.34
CA GLU A 97 -10.27 27.69 -0.13
C GLU A 97 -10.24 28.50 -1.44
N ARG A 98 -9.76 27.89 -2.51
CA ARG A 98 -9.70 28.53 -3.83
C ARG A 98 -11.09 28.81 -4.40
N GLN A 99 -12.05 27.91 -4.21
CA GLN A 99 -13.45 28.12 -4.62
C GLN A 99 -14.15 29.22 -3.80
N VAL A 100 -13.77 29.40 -2.54
CA VAL A 100 -14.27 30.52 -1.71
C VAL A 100 -13.69 31.85 -2.21
N ALA A 101 -12.42 31.88 -2.59
CA ALA A 101 -11.77 33.08 -3.12
C ALA A 101 -12.32 33.50 -4.51
N ASP A 102 -12.63 32.53 -5.38
CA ASP A 102 -13.18 32.78 -6.72
C ASP A 102 -14.71 32.98 -6.73
N ARG A 103 -15.39 32.92 -5.57
CA ARG A 103 -16.83 33.16 -5.51
C ARG A 103 -17.10 34.65 -5.79
N PRO A 104 -17.81 35.00 -6.87
CA PRO A 104 -18.14 36.39 -7.15
C PRO A 104 -18.99 36.94 -6.00
N ALA A 105 -18.57 38.07 -5.43
CA ALA A 105 -19.33 38.82 -4.45
C ALA A 105 -20.55 39.41 -5.14
N TRP A 106 -21.64 38.64 -5.20
CA TRP A 106 -22.89 39.17 -5.70
C TRP A 106 -23.44 40.14 -4.65
N THR A 107 -23.19 41.43 -4.86
CA THR A 107 -23.88 42.50 -4.14
C THR A 107 -25.33 42.53 -4.60
N THR A 108 -26.25 42.32 -3.67
CA THR A 108 -27.69 42.45 -3.90
C THR A 108 -27.97 43.88 -4.40
N PRO A 109 -28.60 44.07 -5.57
CA PRO A 109 -28.95 45.41 -6.01
C PRO A 109 -29.98 46.00 -5.05
N VAL A 110 -29.65 47.15 -4.45
CA VAL A 110 -30.60 47.92 -3.65
C VAL A 110 -31.61 48.54 -4.61
N ILE A 111 -32.82 47.97 -4.65
CA ILE A 111 -33.93 48.55 -5.39
C ILE A 111 -34.36 49.81 -4.61
N ARG A 112 -34.13 50.99 -5.19
CA ARG A 112 -34.72 52.23 -4.66
C ARG A 112 -36.18 52.28 -5.10
N GLU A 113 -37.09 52.11 -4.15
CA GLU A 113 -38.52 52.35 -4.35
C GLU A 113 -38.72 53.81 -4.77
N SER A 114 -39.21 54.02 -5.99
CA SER A 114 -39.61 55.33 -6.49
C SER A 114 -40.90 55.77 -5.79
N GLU A 115 -40.87 56.96 -5.20
CA GLU A 115 -41.98 57.61 -4.49
C GLU A 115 -43.27 57.73 -5.33
N PRO A 116 -44.45 57.75 -4.69
CA PRO A 116 -45.73 57.80 -5.39
C PRO A 116 -45.97 59.17 -6.01
N THR A 117 -46.15 59.22 -7.33
CA THR A 117 -46.57 60.43 -8.03
C THR A 117 -48.02 60.76 -7.67
N GLU A 118 -48.16 61.74 -6.79
CA GLU A 118 -49.37 62.52 -6.55
C GLU A 118 -49.80 63.17 -7.89
N ALA A 119 -50.91 62.72 -8.45
CA ALA A 119 -51.57 63.39 -9.57
C ALA A 119 -53.00 63.73 -9.16
N ALA A 120 -53.12 64.98 -8.73
CA ALA A 120 -54.34 65.69 -8.40
C ALA A 120 -55.14 66.08 -9.66
N SER A 121 -56.44 66.25 -9.44
CA SER A 121 -57.46 66.99 -10.23
C SER A 121 -58.09 66.27 -11.42
#